data_AF-A0A923WMK0-F1
#
_entry.id   AF-A0A923WMK0-F1
#
_cell.length_a   1.000
_cell.length_b   1.000
_cell.length_c   1.000
_cell.angle_alpha   90.00
_cell.angle_beta   90.00
_cell.angle_gamma   90.00
#
_symmetry.space_group_name_H-M   'P 1'
#
loop_
_entity.id
_entity.type
_entity.pdbx_description
1 polymer ?
#
loop_
_entity_poly.entity_id
_entity_poly.type
_entity_poly.pdbx_seq_one_letter_code
_entity_poly.pdbx_strand_id
1 'polypeptide(L)' 'MSRAFILLLDSFGLGAAPDAEDFGDAGANTFGHIAQWAHDSGQPMQLPNLERLGIAAAAHQACGEWAAGFAL' A
#
# COMPACT_ATOMS: atom_id res chain seq x y z
N MET A 1 22.54 2.85 18.23
CA MET A 1 21.23 3.51 18.38
C MET A 1 20.62 3.10 19.71
N SER A 2 20.07 4.01 20.50
CA SER A 2 19.46 3.69 21.82
C SER A 2 17.93 3.80 21.85
N ARG A 3 17.30 4.29 20.78
CA ARG A 3 15.86 4.53 20.71
C ARG A 3 15.30 4.06 19.39
N ALA A 4 14.12 3.47 19.42
CA ALA A 4 13.29 3.14 18.27
C ALA A 4 11.92 3.77 18.46
N PHE A 5 11.32 4.26 17.36
CA PHE A 5 9.94 4.73 17.31
C PHE A 5 9.18 3.81 16.37
N ILE A 6 8.07 3.23 16.85
CA ILE A 6 7.23 2.34 16.08
C ILE A 6 5.91 3.08 15.83
N LEU A 7 5.57 3.27 14.56
CA LEU A 7 4.31 3.85 14.12
C LEU A 7 3.52 2.74 13.43
N LEU A 8 2.37 2.38 14.00
CA LEU A 8 1.46 1.39 13.45
C LEU A 8 0.35 2.11 12.66
N LEU A 9 0.27 1.83 11.36
CA LEU A 9 -0.87 2.22 10.55
C LEU A 9 -1.86 1.05 10.56
N ASP A 10 -2.83 1.12 11.48
CA ASP A 10 -3.80 0.05 11.67
C ASP A 10 -4.59 -0.21 10.37
N SER A 11 -4.80 -1.49 10.04
CA SER A 11 -5.47 -1.98 8.82
C SER A 11 -4.86 -1.61 7.46
N PHE A 12 -3.75 -0.87 7.40
CA PHE A 12 -3.16 -0.39 6.15
C PHE A 12 -2.29 -1.47 5.46
N GLY A 13 -2.94 -2.38 4.75
CA GLY A 13 -2.29 -3.44 3.96
C GLY A 13 -1.81 -2.99 2.58
N LEU A 14 -0.76 -3.64 2.06
CA LEU A 14 -0.15 -3.34 0.74
C LEU A 14 -0.46 -4.38 -0.36
N GLY A 15 -1.32 -5.36 -0.05
CA GLY A 15 -1.62 -6.50 -0.92
C GLY A 15 -1.97 -7.73 -0.10
N ALA A 16 -2.52 -8.73 -0.77
CA ALA A 16 -2.94 -9.99 -0.16
C ALA A 16 -1.70 -10.78 0.28
N ALA A 17 -1.79 -11.40 1.46
CA ALA A 17 -0.75 -12.33 1.92
C ALA A 17 -0.78 -13.64 1.10
N PRO A 18 0.29 -14.44 1.09
CA PRO A 18 0.33 -15.71 0.36
C PRO A 18 -0.76 -16.72 0.76
N ASP A 19 -1.27 -16.62 1.99
CA ASP A 19 -2.31 -17.46 2.58
C ASP A 19 -3.70 -16.80 2.56
N ALA A 20 -3.88 -15.68 1.85
CA ALA A 20 -5.13 -14.92 1.87
C ALA A 20 -6.37 -15.75 1.42
N GLU A 21 -6.19 -16.78 0.59
CA GLU A 21 -7.28 -17.69 0.20
C GLU A 21 -7.87 -18.44 1.40
N ASP A 22 -7.04 -18.85 2.37
CA ASP A 22 -7.47 -19.58 3.56
C ASP A 22 -8.42 -18.75 4.45
N PHE A 23 -8.35 -17.42 4.31
CA PHE A 23 -9.15 -16.45 5.04
C PHE A 23 -10.28 -15.84 4.22
N GLY A 24 -10.39 -16.19 2.93
CA GLY A 24 -11.37 -15.59 2.01
C GLY A 24 -11.03 -14.17 1.57
N ASP A 25 -9.78 -13.73 1.74
CA ASP A 25 -9.27 -12.39 1.44
C ASP A 25 -8.46 -12.34 0.13
N ALA A 26 -8.68 -13.32 -0.76
CA ALA A 26 -8.03 -13.37 -2.06
C ALA A 26 -8.24 -12.05 -2.84
N GLY A 27 -7.15 -11.42 -3.26
CA GLY A 27 -7.19 -10.13 -3.97
C GLY A 27 -7.32 -8.89 -3.08
N ALA A 28 -7.30 -9.01 -1.75
CA ALA A 28 -7.27 -7.85 -0.86
C ALA A 28 -6.06 -6.95 -1.14
N ASN A 29 -6.27 -5.65 -1.34
CA ASN A 29 -5.19 -4.68 -1.53
C ASN A 29 -5.64 -3.29 -1.06
N THR A 30 -5.56 -3.01 0.24
CA THR A 30 -6.06 -1.77 0.83
C THR A 30 -5.41 -0.54 0.22
N PHE A 31 -4.07 -0.47 0.18
CA PHE A 31 -3.35 0.66 -0.42
C PHE A 31 -3.67 0.85 -1.90
N GLY A 32 -3.62 -0.23 -2.70
CA GLY A 32 -3.89 -0.18 -4.13
C GLY A 32 -5.33 0.26 -4.44
N HIS A 33 -6.33 -0.31 -3.75
CA HIS A 33 -7.73 0.04 -3.96
C HIS A 33 -8.05 1.48 -3.54
N ILE A 34 -7.47 1.98 -2.43
CA ILE A 34 -7.62 3.39 -2.03
C ILE A 34 -6.98 4.32 -3.07
N ALA A 35 -5.77 4.00 -3.54
CA ALA A 35 -5.07 4.78 -4.56
C ALA A 35 -5.90 4.85 -5.85
N GLN A 36 -6.43 3.70 -6.30
CA GLN A 36 -7.27 3.62 -7.49
C GLN A 36 -8.54 4.46 -7.33
N TRP A 37 -9.28 4.28 -6.23
CA TRP A 37 -10.49 5.06 -5.96
C TRP A 37 -10.22 6.57 -5.94
N ALA A 38 -9.13 7.00 -5.31
CA ALA A 38 -8.74 8.40 -5.24
C ALA A 38 -8.41 8.96 -6.62
N HIS A 39 -7.66 8.20 -7.43
CA HIS A 39 -7.36 8.54 -8.82
C HIS A 39 -8.63 8.71 -9.66
N ASP A 40 -9.54 7.74 -9.61
CA ASP A 40 -10.80 7.74 -10.37
C ASP A 40 -11.74 8.86 -9.91
N SER A 41 -11.67 9.25 -8.64
CA SER A 41 -12.41 10.38 -8.07
C SER A 41 -11.85 11.75 -8.47
N GLY A 42 -10.78 11.79 -9.28
CA GLY A 42 -10.13 13.02 -9.72
C GLY A 42 -9.26 13.69 -8.64
N GLN A 43 -8.98 12.99 -7.54
CA GLN A 43 -8.12 13.46 -6.46
C GLN A 43 -7.07 12.39 -6.14
N PRO A 44 -6.01 12.23 -6.97
CA PRO A 44 -4.99 11.24 -6.75
C PRO A 44 -4.37 11.34 -5.35
N MET A 45 -4.19 10.19 -4.70
CA MET A 45 -3.58 10.12 -3.36
C MET A 45 -2.12 10.60 -3.42
N GLN A 46 -1.73 11.46 -2.48
CA GLN A 46 -0.37 12.00 -2.40
C GLN A 46 0.26 11.65 -1.05
N LEU A 47 1.32 10.84 -1.07
CA LEU A 47 2.06 10.45 0.13
C LEU A 47 3.57 10.73 -0.03
N PRO A 48 3.98 11.99 -0.32
CA PRO A 48 5.35 12.29 -0.76
C PRO A 48 6.43 11.87 0.24
N ASN A 49 6.12 11.92 1.54
CA ASN A 49 7.06 11.47 2.58
C ASN A 49 7.20 9.95 2.64
N LEU A 50 6.10 9.21 2.49
CA LEU A 50 6.12 7.74 2.54
C LEU A 50 6.64 7.16 1.22
N GLU A 51 6.36 7.81 0.10
CA GLU A 51 6.91 7.46 -1.21
C GLU A 51 8.43 7.58 -1.21
N ARG A 52 8.98 8.69 -0.68
CA ARG A 52 10.43 8.84 -0.47
C ARG A 52 11.02 7.79 0.48
N LEU A 53 10.21 7.26 1.41
CA LEU A 53 10.60 6.17 2.31
C LEU A 53 10.39 4.77 1.70
N GLY A 54 9.85 4.68 0.49
CA GLY A 54 9.72 3.44 -0.28
C GLY A 54 8.36 2.75 -0.21
N ILE A 55 7.28 3.41 0.23
CA ILE A 55 5.95 2.76 0.34
C ILE A 55 5.44 2.21 -1.00
N ALA A 56 5.64 2.95 -2.09
CA ALA A 56 5.20 2.54 -3.42
C ALA A 56 5.97 1.30 -3.90
N ALA A 57 7.29 1.29 -3.71
CA ALA A 57 8.13 0.15 -4.04
C ALA A 57 7.79 -1.09 -3.17
N ALA A 58 7.53 -0.91 -1.88
CA ALA A 58 7.11 -1.98 -0.98
C ALA A 58 5.77 -2.59 -1.41
N ALA A 59 4.80 -1.76 -1.81
CA ALA A 59 3.52 -2.22 -2.33
C ALA A 59 3.67 -2.98 -3.64
N HIS A 60 4.46 -2.46 -4.58
CA HIS A 60 4.77 -3.15 -5.83
C HIS A 60 5.41 -4.51 -5.59
N GLN A 61 6.33 -4.62 -4.62
CA GLN A 61 6.92 -5.90 -4.25
C GLN A 61 5.90 -6.87 -3.62
N ALA A 62 4.91 -6.36 -2.88
CA ALA A 62 3.90 -7.19 -2.22
C ALA A 62 2.85 -7.75 -3.19
N CYS A 63 2.38 -6.96 -4.16
CA CYS A 63 1.27 -7.34 -5.05
C CYS A 63 1.61 -7.42 -6.54
N GLY A 64 2.82 -7.02 -6.96
CA GLY A 64 3.26 -7.09 -8.36
C GLY A 64 2.81 -5.94 -9.26
N GLU A 65 2.01 -5.01 -8.74
CA GLU A 65 1.41 -3.90 -9.50
C GLU A 65 1.74 -2.54 -8.86
N TRP A 66 1.80 -1.48 -9.67
CA TRP A 66 1.95 -0.12 -9.15
C TRP A 66 0.59 0.45 -8.79
N ALA A 67 0.46 0.99 -7.57
CA ALA A 67 -0.74 1.69 -7.16
C ALA A 67 -0.97 2.94 -8.01
N ALA A 68 -2.23 3.26 -8.33
CA ALA A 68 -2.57 4.39 -9.19
C ALA A 68 -1.99 5.72 -8.66
N GLY A 69 -1.29 6.45 -9.52
CA GLY A 69 -0.63 7.71 -9.16
C GLY A 69 0.74 7.57 -8.48
N PHE A 70 1.25 6.33 -8.32
CA PHE A 70 2.59 6.06 -7.79
C PHE A 70 3.45 5.37 -8.86
N ALA A 71 4.76 5.66 -8.88
CA ALA A 71 5.72 5.05 -9.79
C ALA A 71 7.13 5.00 -9.15
N LEU A 72 8.09 4.44 -9.89
CA LEU A 72 9.54 4.52 -9.57
C LEU A 72 10.11 5.93 -9.80
#